data_AF-A0A2X4UR30-F1
#
_entry.id   AF-A0A2X4UR30-F1
#
_cell.length_a   1.000
_cell.length_b   1.000
_cell.length_c   1.000
_cell.angle_alpha   90.00
_cell.angle_beta   90.00
_cell.angle_gamma   90.00
#
_symmetry.space_group_name_H-M   'P 1'
#
loop_
_entity.id
_entity.type
_entity.pdbx_description
1 polymer ?
#
loop_
_entity_poly.entity_id
_entity_poly.type
_entity_poly.pdbx_seq_one_letter_code
_entity_poly.pdbx_strand_id
1 'polypeptide(L)'
;MWIAKPRKRSACWLSCTNQLPRTQTSLNNAENQLNQFRQQNDSVDLTLEAKSVLDTQVQLEAQLNELTFKEAEISKLYTREHPAYRALLEKRATLEAEKARLGKQVQTLPKTQQEILRLTRDVQVDQQVYMQLMNKQQELSISKAGTVGNIRIIDEAESGLRPVKPQKAMIVLFALLMGGVLSASIVVLRAALQRGVSDTEALEKRGINVYATVPLSPWQQKRNRTQQQLLVKNGGDKLPILAKEEPGDLSVEAIRSLRTSLHFAMMEAKNNILMVSGASPASGKSFTSTNLAVVIAEAGQRVLLIDADMRKGFLHRWFNNSAKGGLSDMLSGLIAPDQSVKKTAIANLDFVRVARCRRTRPNC
;
A
#
# COMPACT_ATOMS: atom_id res chain seq x y z
N MET A 1 -1.64 -24.52 -5.56
CA MET A 1 -0.99 -25.75 -5.07
C MET A 1 -2.00 -26.89 -5.21
N TRP A 2 -1.95 -27.62 -6.33
CA TRP A 2 -2.85 -28.75 -6.58
C TRP A 2 -2.08 -30.04 -6.28
N ILE A 3 -2.38 -30.67 -5.14
CA ILE A 3 -1.76 -31.94 -4.76
C ILE A 3 -2.46 -33.05 -5.55
N ALA A 4 -1.79 -33.56 -6.58
CA ALA A 4 -2.24 -34.74 -7.30
C ALA A 4 -2.16 -35.97 -6.38
N LYS A 5 -3.31 -36.58 -6.07
CA LYS A 5 -3.36 -37.90 -5.42
C LYS A 5 -2.64 -38.92 -6.33
N PRO A 6 -1.71 -39.75 -5.81
CA PRO A 6 -1.04 -40.75 -6.63
C PRO A 6 -2.06 -41.75 -7.19
N ARG A 7 -1.98 -42.00 -8.50
CA ARG A 7 -2.87 -42.88 -9.27
C ARG A 7 -2.84 -44.32 -8.71
N LYS A 8 -3.91 -44.73 -8.01
CA LYS A 8 -4.21 -46.14 -7.62
C LYS A 8 -4.50 -47.09 -8.80
N ARG A 9 -4.04 -46.80 -10.02
CA ARG A 9 -4.33 -47.62 -11.21
C ARG A 9 -3.43 -48.87 -11.33
N SER A 10 -2.24 -48.86 -10.72
CA SER A 10 -1.30 -50.00 -10.73
C SER A 10 -1.76 -51.18 -9.88
N ALA A 11 -2.52 -50.94 -8.80
CA ALA A 11 -2.96 -51.98 -7.87
C ALA A 11 -3.92 -53.01 -8.50
N CYS A 12 -4.80 -52.57 -9.40
CA CYS A 12 -5.76 -53.47 -10.08
C CYS A 12 -5.08 -54.41 -11.08
N TRP A 13 -4.08 -53.89 -11.81
CA TRP A 13 -3.30 -54.69 -12.76
C TRP A 13 -2.45 -55.73 -12.03
N LEU A 14 -1.76 -55.32 -10.96
CA LEU A 14 -1.01 -56.24 -10.08
C LEU A 14 -1.91 -57.30 -9.45
N SER A 15 -3.16 -56.96 -9.08
CA SER A 15 -4.13 -57.92 -8.55
C SER A 15 -4.59 -58.93 -9.61
N CYS A 16 -4.90 -58.50 -10.85
CA CYS A 16 -5.30 -59.42 -11.93
C CYS A 16 -4.17 -60.38 -12.32
N THR A 17 -2.92 -59.87 -12.44
CA THR A 17 -1.76 -60.69 -12.79
C THR A 17 -1.46 -61.76 -11.73
N ASN A 18 -1.73 -61.49 -10.46
CA ASN A 18 -1.55 -62.46 -9.37
C ASN A 18 -2.73 -63.43 -9.21
N GLN A 19 -3.94 -63.06 -9.65
CA GLN A 19 -5.14 -63.90 -9.54
C GLN A 19 -5.27 -64.92 -10.66
N LEU A 20 -4.89 -64.58 -11.90
CA LEU A 20 -4.89 -65.50 -13.05
C LEU A 20 -4.20 -66.86 -12.80
N PRO A 21 -2.95 -66.93 -12.30
CA PRO A 21 -2.31 -68.22 -12.04
C PRO A 21 -2.99 -69.01 -10.91
N ARG A 22 -3.66 -68.33 -9.96
CA ARG A 22 -4.45 -68.99 -8.91
C ARG A 22 -5.72 -69.61 -9.48
N THR A 23 -6.43 -68.90 -10.35
CA THR A 23 -7.62 -69.43 -11.05
C THR A 23 -7.23 -70.59 -11.95
N GLN A 24 -6.11 -70.50 -12.67
CA GLN A 24 -5.61 -71.62 -13.50
C GLN A 24 -5.28 -72.85 -12.66
N THR A 25 -4.64 -72.68 -11.50
CA THR A 25 -4.35 -73.80 -10.58
C THR A 25 -5.65 -74.41 -10.03
N SER A 26 -6.65 -73.58 -9.73
CA SER A 26 -7.96 -74.02 -9.24
C SER A 26 -8.72 -74.80 -10.31
N LEU A 27 -8.73 -74.29 -11.55
CA LEU A 27 -9.31 -74.97 -12.71
C LEU A 27 -8.65 -76.34 -12.95
N ASN A 28 -7.31 -76.41 -12.97
CA ASN A 28 -6.59 -77.67 -13.14
C ASN A 28 -6.93 -78.68 -12.02
N ASN A 29 -7.07 -78.20 -10.78
CA ASN A 29 -7.46 -79.04 -9.66
C ASN A 29 -8.91 -79.54 -9.81
N ALA A 30 -9.85 -78.67 -10.22
CA ALA A 30 -11.24 -79.04 -10.46
C ALA A 30 -11.37 -80.04 -11.63
N GLU A 31 -10.61 -79.85 -12.71
CA GLU A 31 -10.55 -80.79 -13.84
C GLU A 31 -10.00 -82.15 -13.40
N ASN A 32 -8.93 -82.17 -12.61
CA ASN A 32 -8.36 -83.40 -12.08
C ASN A 32 -9.35 -84.14 -11.17
N GLN A 33 -10.06 -83.42 -10.28
CA GLN A 33 -11.09 -84.00 -9.42
C GLN A 33 -12.26 -84.56 -10.22
N LEU A 34 -12.72 -83.84 -11.24
CA LEU A 34 -13.78 -84.30 -12.15
C LEU A 34 -13.35 -85.55 -12.92
N ASN A 35 -12.13 -85.57 -13.46
CA ASN A 35 -11.59 -86.71 -14.19
C ASN A 35 -11.42 -87.93 -13.29
N GLN A 36 -10.90 -87.76 -12.06
CA GLN A 36 -10.78 -88.81 -11.08
C GLN A 36 -12.16 -89.39 -10.69
N PHE A 37 -13.16 -88.51 -10.50
CA PHE A 37 -14.52 -88.94 -10.19
C PHE A 37 -15.16 -89.73 -11.34
N ARG A 38 -14.94 -89.32 -12.60
CA ARG A 38 -15.40 -90.02 -13.80
C ARG A 38 -14.72 -91.39 -13.99
N GLN A 39 -13.44 -91.50 -13.63
CA GLN A 39 -12.69 -92.77 -13.67
C GLN A 39 -13.20 -93.78 -12.63
N GLN A 40 -13.70 -93.30 -11.48
CA GLN A 40 -14.13 -94.16 -10.37
C GLN A 40 -15.59 -94.64 -10.47
N ASN A 41 -16.48 -93.88 -11.10
CA ASN A 41 -17.93 -94.11 -11.03
C ASN A 41 -18.57 -94.57 -12.35
N ASP A 42 -17.76 -94.92 -13.36
CA ASP A 42 -18.16 -95.07 -14.77
C ASP A 42 -18.94 -93.83 -15.28
N SER A 43 -19.17 -93.70 -16.59
CA SER A 43 -19.76 -92.50 -17.20
C SER A 43 -21.21 -92.25 -16.73
N VAL A 44 -21.37 -91.58 -15.59
CA VAL A 44 -22.68 -91.11 -15.13
C VAL A 44 -23.04 -89.86 -15.94
N ASP A 45 -23.96 -90.01 -16.89
CA ASP A 45 -24.50 -88.88 -17.63
C ASP A 45 -25.50 -88.09 -16.77
N LEU A 46 -25.37 -86.76 -16.78
CA LEU A 46 -26.33 -85.86 -16.14
C LEU A 46 -27.69 -85.96 -16.84
N THR A 47 -28.77 -86.04 -16.06
CA THR A 47 -30.12 -85.94 -16.61
C THR A 47 -30.34 -84.56 -17.26
N LEU A 48 -31.27 -84.47 -18.21
CA LEU A 48 -31.63 -83.20 -18.87
C LEU A 48 -32.03 -82.12 -17.85
N GLU A 49 -32.71 -82.50 -16.77
CA GLU A 49 -33.09 -81.62 -15.66
C GLU A 49 -31.86 -81.11 -14.89
N ALA A 50 -30.94 -82.02 -14.52
CA ALA A 50 -29.71 -81.66 -13.82
C ALA A 50 -28.79 -80.77 -14.68
N LYS A 51 -28.74 -81.02 -15.99
CA LYS A 51 -28.00 -80.18 -16.95
C LYS A 51 -28.60 -78.78 -17.05
N SER A 52 -29.93 -78.66 -17.12
CA SER A 52 -30.58 -77.34 -17.13
C SER A 52 -30.33 -76.56 -15.84
N VAL A 53 -30.39 -77.21 -14.68
CA VAL A 53 -30.05 -76.60 -13.39
C VAL A 53 -28.57 -76.17 -13.36
N LEU A 54 -27.66 -77.02 -13.84
CA LEU A 54 -26.24 -76.69 -13.96
C LEU A 54 -26.01 -75.45 -14.83
N ASP A 55 -26.60 -75.38 -16.03
CA ASP A 55 -26.43 -74.26 -16.95
C ASP A 55 -26.94 -72.95 -16.33
N THR A 56 -28.11 -72.97 -15.68
CA THR A 56 -28.64 -71.79 -14.96
C THR A 56 -27.75 -71.38 -13.79
N GLN A 57 -27.20 -72.34 -13.05
CA GLN A 57 -26.31 -72.07 -11.93
C GLN A 57 -25.00 -71.44 -12.40
N VAL A 58 -24.40 -71.96 -13.47
CA VAL A 58 -23.18 -71.40 -14.08
C VAL A 58 -23.45 -69.99 -14.60
N GLN A 59 -24.59 -69.75 -15.24
CA GLN A 59 -24.98 -68.41 -15.70
C GLN A 59 -25.16 -67.42 -14.53
N LEU A 60 -25.79 -67.83 -13.43
CA LEU A 60 -25.94 -66.99 -12.23
C LEU A 60 -24.58 -66.66 -11.60
N GLU A 61 -23.68 -67.64 -11.53
CA GLU A 61 -22.33 -67.43 -11.00
C GLU A 61 -21.51 -66.49 -11.91
N ALA A 62 -21.67 -66.60 -13.24
CA ALA A 62 -21.08 -65.66 -14.19
C ALA A 62 -21.59 -64.21 -13.96
N GLN A 63 -22.89 -64.03 -13.74
CA GLN A 63 -23.47 -62.70 -13.45
C GLN A 63 -22.98 -62.14 -12.11
N LEU A 64 -22.87 -62.97 -11.08
CA LEU A 64 -22.33 -62.57 -9.77
C LEU A 64 -20.86 -62.14 -9.87
N ASN A 65 -20.05 -62.85 -10.65
CA ASN A 65 -18.67 -62.48 -10.93
C ASN A 65 -18.58 -61.15 -11.70
N GLU A 66 -19.43 -60.94 -12.71
CA GLU A 66 -19.52 -59.67 -13.44
C GLU A 66 -19.90 -58.50 -12.51
N LEU A 67 -20.87 -58.70 -11.61
CA LEU A 67 -21.25 -57.69 -10.62
C LEU A 67 -20.11 -57.40 -9.64
N THR A 68 -19.30 -58.39 -9.28
CA THR A 68 -18.12 -58.20 -8.42
C THR A 68 -17.10 -57.27 -9.09
N PHE A 69 -16.86 -57.43 -10.40
CA PHE A 69 -16.00 -56.49 -11.14
C PHE A 69 -16.61 -55.08 -11.21
N LYS A 70 -17.94 -54.97 -11.45
CA LYS A 70 -18.64 -53.68 -11.44
C LYS A 70 -18.59 -53.01 -10.07
N GLU A 71 -18.67 -53.77 -8.98
CA GLU A 71 -18.53 -53.26 -7.61
C GLU A 71 -17.14 -52.62 -7.41
N ALA A 72 -16.08 -53.29 -7.90
CA ALA A 72 -14.71 -52.79 -7.84
C ALA A 72 -14.48 -51.52 -8.70
N GLU A 73 -15.32 -51.26 -9.70
CA GLU A 73 -15.29 -50.04 -10.50
C GLU A 73 -16.08 -48.90 -9.85
N ILE A 74 -17.32 -49.17 -9.44
CA ILE A 74 -18.20 -48.18 -8.80
C ILE A 74 -17.63 -47.71 -7.46
N SER A 75 -17.04 -48.60 -6.65
CA SER A 75 -16.40 -48.24 -5.37
C SER A 75 -15.21 -47.27 -5.51
N LYS A 76 -14.66 -47.08 -6.71
CA LYS A 76 -13.63 -46.04 -6.97
C LYS A 76 -14.24 -44.65 -7.15
N LEU A 77 -15.49 -44.58 -7.59
CA LEU A 77 -16.17 -43.34 -7.99
C LEU A 77 -17.21 -42.88 -6.96
N TYR A 78 -17.86 -43.82 -6.26
CA TYR A 78 -19.02 -43.55 -5.41
C TYR A 78 -18.88 -44.14 -4.01
N THR A 79 -19.54 -43.52 -3.03
CA THR A 79 -19.69 -44.04 -1.68
C THR A 79 -20.83 -45.08 -1.61
N ARG A 80 -20.85 -45.90 -0.55
CA ARG A 80 -21.84 -46.99 -0.38
C ARG A 80 -23.30 -46.51 -0.34
N GLU A 81 -23.53 -45.25 0.03
CA GLU A 81 -24.86 -44.66 0.13
C GLU A 81 -25.42 -44.19 -1.23
N HIS A 82 -24.59 -44.11 -2.27
CA HIS A 82 -25.00 -43.62 -3.58
C HIS A 82 -26.06 -44.55 -4.22
N PRO A 83 -27.13 -44.00 -4.86
CA PRO A 83 -28.20 -44.81 -5.45
C PRO A 83 -27.72 -45.91 -6.38
N ALA A 84 -26.68 -45.64 -7.20
CA ALA A 84 -26.11 -46.64 -8.10
C ALA A 84 -25.38 -47.79 -7.37
N TYR A 85 -24.73 -47.52 -6.22
CA TYR A 85 -24.08 -48.57 -5.43
C TYR A 85 -25.14 -49.41 -4.70
N ARG A 86 -26.21 -48.79 -4.19
CA ARG A 86 -27.35 -49.48 -3.57
C ARG A 86 -28.06 -50.40 -4.56
N ALA A 87 -28.34 -49.92 -5.78
CA ALA A 87 -28.97 -50.73 -6.83
C ALA A 87 -28.11 -51.95 -7.22
N LEU A 88 -26.78 -51.81 -7.24
CA LEU A 88 -25.87 -52.92 -7.49
C LEU A 88 -25.90 -53.95 -6.34
N LEU A 89 -25.87 -53.50 -5.09
CA LEU A 89 -25.99 -54.38 -3.92
C LEU A 89 -27.31 -55.13 -3.89
N GLU A 90 -28.42 -54.44 -4.19
CA GLU A 90 -29.75 -55.06 -4.27
C GLU A 90 -29.80 -56.14 -5.35
N LYS A 91 -29.28 -55.84 -6.55
CA LYS A 91 -29.20 -56.83 -7.64
C LYS A 91 -28.31 -58.03 -7.28
N ARG A 92 -27.25 -57.82 -6.52
CA ARG A 92 -26.41 -58.93 -6.04
C ARG A 92 -27.16 -59.80 -5.03
N ALA A 93 -27.88 -59.18 -4.09
CA ALA A 93 -28.67 -59.91 -3.10
C ALA A 93 -29.78 -60.75 -3.73
N THR A 94 -30.43 -60.27 -4.80
CA THR A 94 -31.45 -61.05 -5.51
C THR A 94 -30.86 -62.28 -6.20
N LEU A 95 -29.71 -62.15 -6.87
CA LEU A 95 -29.02 -63.28 -7.50
C LEU A 95 -28.47 -64.28 -6.48
N GLU A 96 -27.97 -63.82 -5.33
CA GLU A 96 -27.54 -64.70 -4.23
C GLU A 96 -28.73 -65.49 -3.65
N ALA A 97 -29.89 -64.88 -3.52
CA ALA A 97 -31.12 -65.55 -3.10
C ALA A 97 -31.59 -66.61 -4.12
N GLU A 98 -31.47 -66.32 -5.42
CA GLU A 98 -31.79 -67.26 -6.48
C GLU A 98 -30.81 -68.44 -6.53
N LYS A 99 -29.51 -68.18 -6.37
CA LYS A 99 -28.48 -69.23 -6.21
C LYS A 99 -28.78 -70.14 -5.03
N ALA A 100 -29.18 -69.58 -3.88
CA ALA A 100 -29.56 -70.36 -2.71
C ALA A 100 -30.81 -71.22 -2.94
N ARG A 101 -31.78 -70.72 -3.73
CA ARG A 101 -32.97 -71.49 -4.14
C ARG A 101 -32.60 -72.68 -5.03
N LEU A 102 -31.76 -72.48 -6.05
CA LEU A 102 -31.27 -73.59 -6.89
C LEU A 102 -30.44 -74.59 -6.08
N GLY A 103 -29.65 -74.13 -5.12
CA GLY A 103 -28.89 -75.00 -4.21
C GLY A 103 -29.78 -75.98 -3.43
N LYS A 104 -31.00 -75.56 -3.04
CA LYS A 104 -31.99 -76.46 -2.42
C LYS A 104 -32.55 -77.51 -3.39
N GLN A 105 -32.68 -77.17 -4.68
CA GLN A 105 -33.11 -78.12 -5.72
C GLN A 105 -32.00 -79.13 -6.05
N VAL A 106 -30.74 -78.73 -5.99
CA VAL A 106 -29.61 -79.67 -6.14
C VAL A 106 -29.59 -80.70 -5.00
N GLN A 107 -30.00 -80.32 -3.79
CA GLN A 107 -30.06 -81.24 -2.64
C GLN A 107 -31.08 -82.38 -2.78
N THR A 108 -32.07 -82.27 -3.69
CA THR A 108 -33.05 -83.34 -3.94
C THR A 108 -32.55 -84.40 -4.91
N LEU A 109 -31.39 -84.18 -5.56
CA LEU A 109 -30.78 -85.15 -6.47
C LEU A 109 -30.08 -86.29 -5.70
N PRO A 110 -29.91 -87.49 -6.27
CA PRO A 110 -29.05 -88.54 -5.70
C PRO A 110 -27.62 -88.07 -5.43
N LYS A 111 -26.96 -88.58 -4.39
CA LYS A 111 -25.62 -88.13 -3.95
C LYS A 111 -24.56 -88.16 -5.07
N THR A 112 -24.58 -89.19 -5.93
CA THR A 112 -23.66 -89.29 -7.08
C THR A 112 -23.91 -88.20 -8.12
N GLN A 113 -25.18 -87.84 -8.36
CA GLN A 113 -25.56 -86.75 -9.27
C GLN A 113 -25.24 -85.36 -8.70
N GLN A 114 -25.35 -85.18 -7.38
CA GLN A 114 -24.93 -83.95 -6.71
C GLN A 114 -23.43 -83.72 -6.88
N GLU A 115 -22.63 -84.77 -6.69
CA GLU A 115 -21.17 -84.65 -6.73
C GLU A 115 -20.65 -84.40 -8.15
N ILE A 116 -21.18 -85.09 -9.16
CA ILE A 116 -20.81 -84.80 -10.55
C ILE A 116 -21.26 -83.41 -10.98
N LEU A 117 -22.44 -82.94 -10.55
CA LEU A 117 -22.92 -81.59 -10.84
C LEU A 117 -22.02 -80.55 -10.19
N ARG A 118 -21.63 -80.76 -8.92
CA ARG A 118 -20.71 -79.87 -8.18
C ARG A 118 -19.36 -79.76 -8.89
N LEU A 119 -18.74 -80.88 -9.23
CA LEU A 119 -17.44 -80.92 -9.92
C LEU A 119 -17.53 -80.30 -11.33
N THR A 120 -18.60 -80.60 -12.07
CA THR A 120 -18.81 -80.03 -13.42
C THR A 120 -19.05 -78.53 -13.36
N ARG A 121 -19.83 -78.06 -12.38
CA ARG A 121 -20.02 -76.63 -12.10
C ARG A 121 -18.70 -75.95 -11.80
N ASP A 122 -17.91 -76.51 -10.89
CA ASP A 122 -16.65 -75.90 -10.46
C ASP A 122 -15.69 -75.72 -11.67
N VAL A 123 -15.58 -76.73 -12.55
CA VAL A 123 -14.83 -76.62 -13.82
C VAL A 123 -15.40 -75.54 -14.73
N GLN A 124 -16.71 -75.54 -14.98
CA GLN A 124 -17.33 -74.58 -15.92
C GLN A 124 -17.26 -73.14 -15.41
N VAL A 125 -17.44 -72.92 -14.11
CA VAL A 125 -17.34 -71.61 -13.47
C VAL A 125 -15.90 -71.12 -13.51
N ASP A 126 -14.94 -71.95 -13.11
CA ASP A 126 -13.53 -71.56 -13.13
C ASP A 126 -13.04 -71.28 -14.56
N GLN A 127 -13.51 -72.05 -15.54
CA GLN A 127 -13.23 -71.81 -16.97
C GLN A 127 -13.80 -70.45 -17.43
N GLN A 128 -15.04 -70.12 -17.05
CA GLN A 128 -15.65 -68.83 -17.39
C GLN A 128 -14.93 -67.65 -16.70
N VAL A 129 -14.60 -67.79 -15.41
CA VAL A 129 -13.86 -66.77 -14.66
C VAL A 129 -12.47 -66.56 -15.27
N TYR A 130 -11.77 -67.63 -15.63
CA TYR A 130 -10.47 -67.57 -16.29
C TYR A 130 -10.55 -66.81 -17.61
N MET A 131 -11.53 -67.12 -18.46
CA MET A 131 -11.74 -66.42 -19.74
C MET A 131 -12.09 -64.94 -19.54
N GLN A 132 -12.93 -64.60 -18.55
CA GLN A 132 -13.25 -63.22 -18.21
C GLN A 132 -12.02 -62.43 -17.73
N LEU A 133 -11.20 -63.02 -16.85
CA LEU A 133 -9.97 -62.40 -16.35
C LEU A 133 -8.96 -62.20 -17.49
N MET A 134 -8.82 -63.18 -18.39
CA MET A 134 -7.96 -63.08 -19.57
C MET A 134 -8.40 -61.92 -20.48
N ASN A 135 -9.70 -61.85 -20.80
CA ASN A 135 -10.25 -60.75 -21.60
C ASN A 135 -10.00 -59.39 -20.93
N LYS A 136 -10.17 -59.29 -19.61
CA LYS A 136 -9.92 -58.04 -18.88
C LYS A 136 -8.44 -57.68 -18.83
N GLN A 137 -7.55 -58.66 -18.71
CA GLN A 137 -6.11 -58.44 -18.80
C GLN A 137 -5.72 -57.88 -20.17
N GLN A 138 -6.32 -58.40 -21.25
CA GLN A 138 -6.08 -57.92 -22.60
C GLN A 138 -6.64 -56.51 -22.83
N GLU A 139 -7.83 -56.20 -22.30
CA GLU A 139 -8.36 -54.83 -22.33
C GLU A 139 -7.43 -53.85 -21.58
N LEU A 140 -6.94 -54.24 -20.41
CA LEU A 140 -6.00 -53.43 -19.63
C LEU A 140 -4.62 -53.31 -20.30
N SER A 141 -4.14 -54.34 -20.99
CA SER A 141 -2.88 -54.29 -21.74
C SER A 141 -2.99 -53.36 -22.94
N ILE A 142 -4.12 -53.39 -23.67
CA ILE A 142 -4.44 -52.43 -24.74
C ILE A 142 -4.59 -51.02 -24.18
N SER A 143 -5.26 -50.83 -23.04
CA SER A 143 -5.37 -49.51 -22.39
C SER A 143 -4.01 -48.96 -21.93
N LYS A 144 -3.11 -49.83 -21.46
CA LYS A 144 -1.73 -49.50 -21.07
C LYS A 144 -0.80 -49.26 -22.28
N ALA A 145 -1.03 -49.94 -23.40
CA ALA A 145 -0.31 -49.71 -24.64
C ALA A 145 -0.83 -48.47 -25.38
N GLY A 146 -2.13 -48.18 -25.28
CA GLY A 146 -2.83 -47.02 -25.84
C GLY A 146 -2.55 -45.70 -25.12
N THR A 147 -1.67 -45.69 -24.11
CA THR A 147 -1.12 -44.45 -23.51
C THR A 147 0.01 -43.82 -24.34
N VAL A 148 0.06 -44.04 -25.66
CA VAL A 148 0.56 -42.99 -26.57
C VAL A 148 -0.59 -41.99 -26.71
N GLY A 149 -0.66 -41.04 -25.78
CA GLY A 149 -1.76 -40.09 -25.68
C GLY A 149 -1.89 -39.26 -26.95
N ASN A 150 -3.04 -39.34 -27.61
CA ASN A 150 -3.43 -38.34 -28.59
C ASN A 150 -3.77 -37.06 -27.81
N ILE A 151 -2.81 -36.13 -27.73
CA ILE A 151 -3.01 -34.86 -27.04
C ILE A 151 -3.93 -34.03 -27.93
N ARG A 152 -5.23 -34.06 -27.65
CA ARG A 152 -6.17 -33.10 -28.22
C ARG A 152 -6.23 -31.92 -27.26
N ILE A 153 -5.62 -30.80 -27.66
CA ILE A 153 -5.80 -29.53 -26.97
C ILE A 153 -7.30 -29.20 -27.06
N ILE A 154 -7.99 -29.20 -25.93
CA ILE A 154 -9.42 -28.87 -25.86
C ILE A 154 -9.60 -27.35 -25.78
N ASP A 155 -8.65 -26.67 -25.13
CA ASP A 155 -8.65 -25.22 -24.96
C ASP A 155 -7.20 -24.73 -24.77
N GLU A 156 -6.81 -23.71 -25.52
CA GLU A 156 -5.48 -23.09 -25.43
C GLU A 156 -5.55 -21.99 -24.37
N ALA A 157 -4.52 -21.86 -23.52
CA ALA A 157 -4.57 -20.90 -22.42
C ALA A 157 -4.51 -19.46 -22.95
N GLU A 158 -5.67 -18.83 -23.11
CA GLU A 158 -5.74 -17.42 -23.47
C GLU A 158 -5.25 -16.56 -22.31
N SER A 159 -4.14 -15.84 -22.54
CA SER A 159 -3.73 -14.78 -21.63
C SER A 159 -4.73 -13.63 -21.74
N GLY A 160 -5.36 -13.27 -20.62
CA GLY A 160 -6.23 -12.10 -20.58
C GLY A 160 -5.49 -10.86 -21.10
N LEU A 161 -6.13 -10.10 -21.99
CA LEU A 161 -5.58 -8.87 -22.60
C LEU A 161 -5.17 -7.79 -21.57
N ARG A 162 -5.64 -7.91 -20.33
CA ARG A 162 -5.37 -6.95 -19.24
C ARG A 162 -4.79 -7.66 -18.02
N PRO A 163 -3.71 -7.10 -17.43
CA PRO A 163 -3.12 -7.65 -16.22
C PRO A 163 -4.11 -7.52 -15.05
N VAL A 164 -4.40 -8.64 -14.38
CA VAL A 164 -5.28 -8.70 -13.20
C VAL A 164 -4.68 -7.93 -12.02
N LYS A 165 -3.34 -7.94 -11.89
CA LYS A 165 -2.58 -7.19 -10.89
C LYS A 165 -1.25 -6.72 -11.49
N PRO A 166 -0.71 -5.56 -11.06
CA PRO A 166 -1.29 -4.59 -10.12
C PRO A 166 -2.27 -3.60 -10.80
N GLN A 167 -3.34 -3.20 -10.09
CA GLN A 167 -4.28 -2.17 -10.56
C GLN A 167 -3.66 -0.77 -10.44
N LYS A 168 -2.92 -0.35 -11.47
CA LYS A 168 -2.15 0.91 -11.48
C LYS A 168 -3.01 2.14 -11.13
N ALA A 169 -4.28 2.18 -11.58
CA ALA A 169 -5.18 3.29 -11.29
C ALA A 169 -5.47 3.46 -9.78
N MET A 170 -5.71 2.35 -9.07
CA MET A 170 -5.93 2.38 -7.61
C MET A 170 -4.67 2.83 -6.86
N ILE A 171 -3.50 2.37 -7.30
CA ILE A 171 -2.21 2.78 -6.71
C ILE A 171 -1.99 4.29 -6.88
N VAL A 172 -2.24 4.81 -8.09
CA VAL A 172 -2.11 6.26 -8.35
C VAL A 172 -3.12 7.05 -7.53
N LEU A 173 -4.36 6.58 -7.38
CA LEU A 173 -5.38 7.24 -6.56
C LEU A 173 -4.95 7.33 -5.09
N PHE A 174 -4.47 6.22 -4.51
CA PHE A 174 -3.98 6.22 -3.12
C PHE A 174 -2.73 7.08 -2.95
N ALA A 175 -1.79 7.03 -3.90
CA ALA A 175 -0.60 7.87 -3.86
C ALA A 175 -0.96 9.37 -3.93
N LEU A 176 -1.93 9.75 -4.78
CA LEU A 176 -2.42 11.13 -4.87
C LEU A 176 -3.07 11.58 -3.57
N LEU A 177 -3.95 10.75 -2.99
CA LEU A 177 -4.62 11.07 -1.72
C LEU A 177 -3.61 11.19 -0.57
N MET A 178 -2.70 10.23 -0.42
CA MET A 178 -1.68 10.30 0.62
C MET A 178 -0.73 11.49 0.42
N GLY A 179 -0.29 11.76 -0.81
CA GLY A 179 0.53 12.93 -1.13
C GLY A 179 -0.17 14.25 -0.81
N GLY A 180 -1.46 14.37 -1.13
CA GLY A 180 -2.30 15.51 -0.78
C GLY A 180 -2.37 15.74 0.72
N VAL A 181 -2.67 14.68 1.50
CA VAL A 181 -2.71 14.77 2.96
C VAL A 181 -1.35 15.15 3.55
N LEU A 182 -0.26 14.54 3.06
CA LEU A 182 1.08 14.81 3.56
C LEU A 182 1.51 16.26 3.27
N SER A 183 1.24 16.76 2.06
CA SER A 183 1.55 18.13 1.67
C SER A 183 0.80 19.16 2.51
N ALA A 184 -0.52 18.98 2.68
CA ALA A 184 -1.34 19.83 3.53
C ALA A 184 -0.84 19.82 4.98
N SER A 185 -0.51 18.63 5.50
CA SER A 185 0.03 18.46 6.85
C SER A 185 1.35 19.21 7.04
N ILE A 186 2.26 19.15 6.07
CA ILE A 186 3.54 19.88 6.12
C ILE A 186 3.33 21.39 6.11
N VAL A 187 2.38 21.90 5.30
CA VAL A 187 2.07 23.34 5.26
C VAL A 187 1.50 23.81 6.60
N VAL A 188 0.53 23.07 7.16
CA VAL A 188 -0.06 23.39 8.46
C VAL A 188 0.97 23.31 9.57
N LEU A 189 1.83 22.28 9.58
CA LEU A 189 2.89 22.14 10.57
C LEU A 189 3.90 23.29 10.48
N ARG A 190 4.30 23.70 9.26
CA ARG A 190 5.17 24.87 9.07
C ARG A 190 4.52 26.15 9.55
N ALA A 191 3.24 26.36 9.26
CA ALA A 191 2.49 27.52 9.74
C ALA A 191 2.37 27.54 11.27
N ALA A 192 2.10 26.39 11.90
CA ALA A 192 1.99 26.26 13.35
C ALA A 192 3.34 26.46 14.07
N LEU A 193 4.46 26.06 13.43
CA LEU A 193 5.80 26.30 13.97
C LEU A 193 6.29 27.74 13.78
N GLN A 194 5.70 28.51 12.86
CA GLN A 194 5.99 29.94 12.69
C GLN A 194 5.33 30.77 13.80
N ARG A 195 6.04 30.90 14.92
CA ARG A 195 5.66 31.82 16.01
C ARG A 195 6.06 33.24 15.64
N GLY A 196 5.19 33.95 14.91
CA GLY A 196 5.30 35.37 14.62
C GLY A 196 4.13 36.15 15.24
N VAL A 197 4.34 37.45 15.50
CA VAL A 197 3.23 38.37 15.77
C VAL A 197 2.70 38.82 14.42
N SER A 198 1.58 38.24 14.00
CA SER A 198 0.95 38.50 12.70
C SER A 198 -0.34 39.30 12.79
N ASP A 199 -0.91 39.39 13.99
CA ASP A 199 -2.22 39.97 14.23
C ASP A 199 -2.09 41.15 15.21
N THR A 200 -2.62 42.29 14.80
CA THR A 200 -2.65 43.52 15.61
C THR A 200 -3.67 43.40 16.74
N GLU A 201 -4.79 42.71 16.53
CA GLU A 201 -5.80 42.51 17.58
C GLU A 201 -5.24 41.69 18.75
N ALA A 202 -4.36 40.72 18.46
CA ALA A 202 -3.66 39.95 19.47
C ALA A 202 -2.74 40.79 20.37
N LEU A 203 -2.20 41.91 19.86
CA LEU A 203 -1.43 42.87 20.65
C LEU A 203 -2.33 43.75 21.52
N GLU A 204 -3.44 44.23 20.96
CA GLU A 204 -4.40 45.05 21.69
C GLU A 204 -5.06 44.28 22.84
N LYS A 205 -5.40 43.00 22.63
CA LYS A 205 -5.90 42.11 23.69
C LYS A 205 -4.90 41.92 24.84
N ARG A 206 -3.61 42.16 24.60
CA ARG A 206 -2.54 42.13 25.62
C ARG A 206 -2.27 43.50 26.23
N GLY A 207 -3.08 44.52 25.90
CA GLY A 207 -2.94 45.89 26.40
C GLY A 207 -1.84 46.70 25.71
N ILE A 208 -1.37 46.28 24.53
CA ILE A 208 -0.39 47.03 23.74
C ILE A 208 -1.12 47.81 22.66
N ASN A 209 -1.11 49.14 22.76
CA ASN A 209 -1.75 50.01 21.77
C ASN A 209 -0.93 50.06 20.47
N VAL A 210 -1.57 49.78 19.34
CA VAL A 210 -0.96 49.80 18.02
C VAL A 210 -1.25 51.13 17.34
N TYR A 211 -0.24 52.02 17.26
CA TYR A 211 -0.42 53.35 16.65
C TYR A 211 -0.41 53.33 15.12
N ALA A 212 0.30 52.39 14.50
CA ALA A 212 0.34 52.25 13.05
C ALA A 212 0.86 50.87 12.64
N THR A 213 0.42 50.43 11.46
CA THR A 213 0.94 49.24 10.78
C THR A 213 1.59 49.68 9.48
N VAL A 214 2.93 49.61 9.43
CA VAL A 214 3.70 50.06 8.26
C VAL A 214 3.93 48.86 7.33
N PRO A 215 3.35 48.84 6.11
CA PRO A 215 3.58 47.75 5.17
C PRO A 215 5.02 47.75 4.65
N LEU A 216 5.43 46.63 4.06
CA LEU A 216 6.73 46.51 3.42
C LEU A 216 6.71 47.19 2.04
N SER A 217 7.48 48.28 1.86
CA SER A 217 7.66 48.93 0.56
C SER A 217 8.38 48.01 -0.45
N PRO A 218 7.75 47.67 -1.59
CA PRO A 218 8.41 46.92 -2.67
C PRO A 218 9.56 47.72 -3.30
N TRP A 219 9.41 49.05 -3.38
CA TRP A 219 10.43 49.95 -3.93
C TRP A 219 11.70 49.91 -3.07
N GLN A 220 11.54 50.07 -1.75
CA GLN A 220 12.67 50.06 -0.81
C GLN A 220 13.37 48.70 -0.80
N GLN A 221 12.62 47.59 -0.90
CA GLN A 221 13.21 46.25 -0.96
C GLN A 221 14.07 46.05 -2.21
N LYS A 222 13.57 46.45 -3.39
CA LYS A 222 14.34 46.38 -4.65
C LYS A 222 15.61 47.21 -4.56
N ARG A 223 15.51 48.45 -4.08
CA ARG A 223 16.66 49.35 -3.87
C ARG A 223 17.67 48.78 -2.89
N ASN A 224 17.24 48.27 -1.74
CA ASN A 224 18.12 47.67 -0.74
C ASN A 224 18.89 46.46 -1.31
N ARG A 225 18.25 45.63 -2.14
CA ARG A 225 18.87 44.46 -2.79
C ARG A 225 19.93 44.88 -3.82
N THR A 226 19.59 45.82 -4.70
CA THR A 226 20.54 46.38 -5.68
C THR A 226 21.69 47.09 -4.98
N GLN A 227 21.41 47.81 -3.89
CA GLN A 227 22.42 48.56 -3.15
C GLN A 227 23.33 47.65 -2.33
N GLN A 228 22.84 46.55 -1.74
CA GLN A 228 23.71 45.54 -1.11
C GLN A 228 24.74 44.97 -2.09
N GLN A 229 24.36 44.75 -3.35
CA GLN A 229 25.29 44.27 -4.38
C GLN A 229 26.35 45.32 -4.75
N LEU A 230 25.99 46.63 -4.71
CA LEU A 230 26.89 47.74 -5.04
C LEU A 230 27.79 48.17 -3.86
N LEU A 231 27.29 48.08 -2.63
CA LEU A 231 28.02 48.37 -1.39
C LEU A 231 29.23 47.45 -1.18
N VAL A 232 29.10 46.17 -1.58
CA VAL A 232 30.20 45.18 -1.53
C VAL A 232 31.33 45.52 -2.50
N LYS A 233 31.05 46.25 -3.60
CA LYS A 233 32.06 46.58 -4.61
C LYS A 233 32.72 47.94 -4.40
N ASN A 234 31.96 48.99 -4.09
CA ASN A 234 32.45 50.38 -4.19
C ASN A 234 32.23 51.24 -2.93
N GLY A 235 31.91 50.65 -1.77
CA GLY A 235 31.73 51.43 -0.53
C GLY A 235 30.64 52.51 -0.64
N GLY A 236 29.63 52.29 -1.48
CA GLY A 236 28.65 53.29 -1.91
C GLY A 236 27.90 53.99 -0.77
N ASP A 237 28.28 55.25 -0.55
CA ASP A 237 27.69 56.21 0.37
C ASP A 237 26.24 56.58 -0.02
N LYS A 238 25.39 56.63 1.01
CA LYS A 238 24.01 57.16 1.07
C LYS A 238 22.86 56.15 0.95
N LEU A 239 22.04 56.08 2.01
CA LEU A 239 20.78 55.32 2.02
C LEU A 239 19.63 56.24 1.57
N PRO A 240 18.77 55.81 0.61
CA PRO A 240 17.65 56.63 0.17
C PRO A 240 16.59 56.74 1.28
N ILE A 241 16.05 57.95 1.48
CA ILE A 241 14.93 58.19 2.39
C ILE A 241 13.63 58.00 1.61
N LEU A 242 12.84 56.98 1.95
CA LEU A 242 11.63 56.59 1.21
C LEU A 242 10.64 57.76 1.08
N ALA A 243 10.38 58.49 2.18
CA ALA A 243 9.44 59.60 2.20
C ALA A 243 9.76 60.70 1.17
N LYS A 244 11.05 60.86 0.81
CA LYS A 244 11.51 61.84 -0.16
C LYS A 244 11.53 61.30 -1.59
N GLU A 245 12.01 60.06 -1.76
CA GLU A 245 12.22 59.45 -3.07
C GLU A 245 10.92 58.94 -3.70
N GLU A 246 10.03 58.36 -2.88
CA GLU A 246 8.74 57.82 -3.32
C GLU A 246 7.63 58.21 -2.33
N PRO A 247 7.19 59.48 -2.32
CA PRO A 247 6.20 59.96 -1.35
C PRO A 247 4.83 59.27 -1.45
N GLY A 248 4.52 58.65 -2.60
CA GLY A 248 3.27 57.94 -2.86
C GLY A 248 3.25 56.48 -2.40
N ASP A 249 4.33 55.96 -1.82
CA ASP A 249 4.38 54.58 -1.32
C ASP A 249 3.42 54.38 -0.11
N LEU A 250 2.73 53.24 -0.07
CA LEU A 250 1.81 52.88 1.01
C LEU A 250 2.47 52.91 2.40
N SER A 251 3.77 52.64 2.46
CA SER A 251 4.54 52.70 3.71
C SER A 251 4.69 54.13 4.21
N VAL A 252 4.82 55.11 3.30
CA VAL A 252 4.87 56.53 3.66
C VAL A 252 3.49 57.00 4.11
N GLU A 253 2.41 56.54 3.48
CA GLU A 253 1.05 56.87 3.91
C GLU A 253 0.72 56.30 5.31
N ALA A 254 1.18 55.08 5.61
CA ALA A 254 1.11 54.52 6.95
C ALA A 254 1.88 55.37 7.98
N ILE A 255 3.03 55.96 7.58
CA ILE A 255 3.81 56.87 8.44
C ILE A 255 3.11 58.24 8.60
N ARG A 256 2.41 58.74 7.57
CA ARG A 256 1.54 59.93 7.71
C ARG A 256 0.40 59.67 8.69
N SER A 257 -0.19 58.47 8.64
CA SER A 257 -1.20 58.03 9.60
C SER A 257 -0.63 57.91 11.03
N LEU A 258 0.59 57.39 11.15
CA LEU A 258 1.34 57.37 12.42
C LEU A 258 1.56 58.79 12.97
N ARG A 259 1.94 59.75 12.13
CA ARG A 259 2.09 61.16 12.53
C ARG A 259 0.79 61.71 13.10
N THR A 260 -0.34 61.49 12.43
CA THR A 260 -1.65 61.97 12.92
C THR A 260 -2.01 61.33 14.27
N SER A 261 -1.81 60.02 14.41
CA SER A 261 -2.07 59.31 15.67
C SER A 261 -1.16 59.78 16.81
N LEU A 262 0.12 60.02 16.51
CA LEU A 262 1.08 60.58 17.46
C LEU A 262 0.76 62.04 17.81
N HIS A 263 0.23 62.82 16.88
CA HIS A 263 -0.18 64.19 17.17
C HIS A 263 -1.20 64.23 18.30
N PHE A 264 -2.26 63.40 18.20
CA PHE A 264 -3.27 63.28 19.26
C PHE A 264 -2.68 62.72 20.55
N ALA A 265 -1.85 61.67 20.49
CA ALA A 265 -1.23 61.09 21.67
C ALA A 265 -0.29 62.07 22.40
N MET A 266 0.36 62.98 21.66
CA MET A 266 1.27 63.98 22.22
C MET A 266 0.55 65.25 22.69
N MET A 267 -0.73 65.48 22.36
CA MET A 267 -1.48 66.63 22.89
C MET A 267 -1.61 66.60 24.42
N GLU A 268 -1.64 65.40 25.01
CA GLU A 268 -1.70 65.19 26.46
C GLU A 268 -0.32 64.99 27.11
N ALA A 269 0.75 64.93 26.30
CA ALA A 269 2.09 64.70 26.80
C ALA A 269 2.73 65.98 27.37
N LYS A 270 3.57 65.82 28.40
CA LYS A 270 4.26 66.95 29.04
C LYS A 270 5.37 67.57 28.18
N ASN A 271 5.87 66.85 27.17
CA ASN A 271 6.98 67.28 26.34
C ASN A 271 6.85 66.76 24.90
N ASN A 272 7.64 67.35 24.00
CA ASN A 272 7.67 67.00 22.57
C ASN A 272 8.80 66.01 22.25
N ILE A 273 9.15 65.12 23.20
CA ILE A 273 10.27 64.19 23.07
C ILE A 273 9.71 62.79 22.78
N LEU A 274 9.94 62.29 21.56
CA LEU A 274 9.53 60.96 21.15
C LEU A 274 10.75 60.03 21.04
N MET A 275 10.74 58.94 21.83
CA MET A 275 11.73 57.88 21.71
C MET A 275 11.18 56.72 20.87
N VAL A 276 11.89 56.34 19.82
CA VAL A 276 11.57 55.17 18.99
C VAL A 276 12.54 54.03 19.31
N SER A 277 12.01 52.93 19.85
CA SER A 277 12.76 51.72 20.16
C SER A 277 12.12 50.49 19.49
N GLY A 278 12.78 49.34 19.54
CA GLY A 278 12.25 48.10 18.95
C GLY A 278 12.63 46.87 19.76
N ALA A 279 11.75 45.87 19.77
CA ALA A 279 11.91 44.63 20.54
C ALA A 279 13.10 43.76 20.09
N SER A 280 13.56 43.91 18.84
CA SER A 280 14.65 43.13 18.27
C SER A 280 15.55 43.96 17.34
N PRO A 281 16.80 43.52 17.09
CA PRO A 281 17.61 44.05 16.00
C PRO A 281 16.88 43.94 14.65
N ALA A 282 17.13 44.89 13.74
CA ALA A 282 16.49 44.94 12.42
C ALA A 282 14.94 45.06 12.39
N SER A 283 14.31 45.47 13.50
CA SER A 283 12.86 45.73 13.59
C SER A 283 12.33 46.96 12.81
N GLY A 284 13.14 47.59 11.95
CA GLY A 284 12.72 48.78 11.20
C GLY A 284 12.66 50.10 11.98
N LYS A 285 13.17 50.15 13.23
CA LYS A 285 13.22 51.37 14.07
C LYS A 285 13.85 52.59 13.37
N SER A 286 15.05 52.43 12.83
CA SER A 286 15.77 53.50 12.11
C SER A 286 15.06 53.96 10.83
N PHE A 287 14.39 53.04 10.14
CA PHE A 287 13.58 53.36 8.96
C PHE A 287 12.36 54.19 9.35
N THR A 288 11.64 53.75 10.38
CA THR A 288 10.43 54.43 10.86
C THR A 288 10.77 55.80 11.43
N SER A 289 11.81 55.93 12.26
CA SER A 289 12.22 57.21 12.85
C SER A 289 12.67 58.22 11.81
N THR A 290 13.42 57.79 10.79
CA THR A 290 13.92 58.67 9.73
C THR A 290 12.78 59.20 8.86
N ASN A 291 11.92 58.31 8.37
CA ASN A 291 10.80 58.71 7.51
C ASN A 291 9.74 59.49 8.28
N LEU A 292 9.48 59.15 9.55
CA LEU A 292 8.58 59.92 10.41
C LEU A 292 9.11 61.35 10.61
N ALA A 293 10.42 61.50 10.86
CA ALA A 293 11.03 62.83 11.00
C ALA A 293 10.89 63.68 9.73
N VAL A 294 11.05 63.07 8.54
CA VAL A 294 10.82 63.75 7.26
C VAL A 294 9.36 64.15 7.08
N VAL A 295 8.42 63.23 7.32
CA VAL A 295 6.98 63.47 7.18
C VAL A 295 6.46 64.54 8.16
N ILE A 296 7.07 64.66 9.35
CA ILE A 296 6.78 65.74 10.30
C ILE A 296 7.39 67.07 9.81
N ALA A 297 8.64 67.05 9.32
CA ALA A 297 9.32 68.24 8.83
C ALA A 297 8.66 68.84 7.57
N GLU A 298 8.18 67.99 6.66
CA GLU A 298 7.40 68.37 5.47
C GLU A 298 6.04 68.99 5.83
N ALA A 299 5.49 68.68 7.00
CA ALA A 299 4.29 69.33 7.53
C ALA A 299 4.57 70.72 8.12
N GLY A 300 5.81 71.23 8.00
CA GLY A 300 6.22 72.55 8.48
C GLY A 300 6.68 72.60 9.94
N GLN A 301 6.76 71.46 10.63
CA GLN A 301 7.23 71.42 12.03
C GLN A 301 8.76 71.33 12.09
N ARG A 302 9.37 71.97 13.11
CA ARG A 302 10.81 71.86 13.38
C ARG A 302 11.10 70.55 14.11
N VAL A 303 11.93 69.70 13.51
CA VAL A 303 12.26 68.36 14.02
C VAL A 303 13.76 68.24 14.24
N LEU A 304 14.15 67.73 15.41
CA LEU A 304 15.52 67.30 15.69
C LEU A 304 15.56 65.77 15.80
N LEU A 305 16.17 65.12 14.82
CA LEU A 305 16.38 63.67 14.87
C LEU A 305 17.73 63.36 15.53
N ILE A 306 17.71 62.58 16.62
CA ILE A 306 18.90 62.19 17.35
C ILE A 306 19.13 60.69 17.17
N ASP A 307 20.28 60.31 16.60
CA ASP A 307 20.74 58.92 16.59
C ASP A 307 21.32 58.58 17.97
N ALA A 308 20.55 57.86 18.77
CA ALA A 308 20.95 57.41 20.11
C ALA A 308 21.51 55.96 20.12
N ASP A 309 21.60 55.27 18.98
CA ASP A 309 22.19 53.93 18.92
C ASP A 309 23.72 54.03 18.83
N MET A 310 24.37 54.28 19.96
CA MET A 310 25.84 54.45 20.01
C MET A 310 26.63 53.17 19.65
N ARG A 311 25.96 52.01 19.56
CA ARG A 311 26.63 50.73 19.29
C ARG A 311 26.68 50.41 17.80
N LYS A 312 25.53 50.50 17.12
CA LYS A 312 25.40 50.16 15.69
C LYS A 312 24.81 51.29 14.86
N GLY A 313 24.80 52.53 15.36
CA GLY A 313 24.22 53.70 14.69
C GLY A 313 24.74 53.91 13.26
N PHE A 314 23.81 53.88 12.31
CA PHE A 314 24.09 54.09 10.88
C PHE A 314 23.21 55.18 10.24
N LEU A 315 22.46 55.97 11.04
CA LEU A 315 21.58 57.02 10.51
C LEU A 315 22.35 58.12 9.76
N HIS A 316 23.63 58.35 10.10
CA HIS A 316 24.51 59.26 9.37
C HIS A 316 24.59 58.97 7.86
N ARG A 317 24.36 57.71 7.45
CA ARG A 317 24.34 57.30 6.04
C ARG A 317 23.08 57.79 5.31
N TRP A 318 21.97 58.06 6.00
CA TRP A 318 20.74 58.55 5.36
C TRP A 318 20.83 60.05 5.02
N PHE A 319 21.52 60.82 5.85
CA PHE A 319 21.62 62.28 5.73
C PHE A 319 22.93 62.77 5.10
N ASN A 320 23.77 61.86 4.57
CA ASN A 320 25.08 62.17 4.00
C ASN A 320 25.97 63.04 4.92
N ASN A 321 25.88 62.80 6.22
CA ASN A 321 26.51 63.66 7.21
C ASN A 321 27.72 62.94 7.83
N SER A 322 28.86 63.08 7.16
CA SER A 322 30.16 62.54 7.59
C SER A 322 30.96 63.51 8.48
N ALA A 323 30.35 64.63 8.93
CA ALA A 323 31.03 65.69 9.67
C ALA A 323 31.64 65.19 11.00
N LYS A 324 32.65 65.87 11.55
CA LYS A 324 33.19 65.61 12.90
C LYS A 324 32.25 66.15 14.00
N GLY A 325 32.28 65.56 15.21
CA GLY A 325 31.35 65.92 16.29
C GLY A 325 30.02 65.18 16.21
N GLY A 326 29.43 64.78 17.34
CA GLY A 326 28.15 64.07 17.41
C GLY A 326 27.74 63.81 18.86
N LEU A 327 26.72 62.97 19.07
CA LEU A 327 26.12 62.73 20.39
C LEU A 327 27.14 62.26 21.43
N SER A 328 28.01 61.30 21.10
CA SER A 328 29.04 60.81 22.03
C SER A 328 30.06 61.89 22.40
N ASP A 329 30.45 62.76 21.47
CA ASP A 329 31.39 63.85 21.73
C ASP A 329 30.73 64.93 22.62
N MET A 330 29.44 65.21 22.39
CA MET A 330 28.64 66.17 23.18
C MET A 330 28.45 65.68 24.62
N LEU A 331 28.06 64.41 24.79
CA LEU A 331 27.87 63.80 26.12
C LEU A 331 29.19 63.69 26.91
N SER A 332 30.33 63.65 26.21
CA SER A 332 31.66 63.65 26.82
C SER A 332 32.20 65.06 27.11
N GLY A 333 31.43 66.13 26.82
CA GLY A 333 31.84 67.52 27.02
C GLY A 333 32.89 68.04 26.03
N LEU A 334 33.18 67.31 24.94
CA LEU A 334 34.18 67.71 23.95
C LEU A 334 33.67 68.80 22.98
N ILE A 335 32.37 68.89 22.79
CA ILE A 335 31.70 69.87 21.94
C ILE A 335 30.45 70.42 22.64
N ALA A 336 30.10 71.68 22.38
CA ALA A 336 28.86 72.26 22.86
C ALA A 336 27.63 71.66 22.16
N PRO A 337 26.42 71.65 22.78
CA PRO A 337 25.21 71.11 22.18
C PRO A 337 24.90 71.68 20.80
N ASP A 338 25.01 72.99 20.61
CA ASP A 338 24.74 73.66 19.34
C ASP A 338 25.69 73.22 18.21
N GLN A 339 26.93 72.85 18.56
CA GLN A 339 27.90 72.35 17.59
C GLN A 339 27.63 70.91 17.16
N SER A 340 26.88 70.15 17.96
CA SER A 340 26.49 68.76 17.68
C SER A 340 25.34 68.67 16.68
N VAL A 341 24.48 69.69 16.64
CA VAL A 341 23.33 69.79 15.74
C VAL A 341 23.81 70.13 14.33
N LYS A 342 23.32 69.39 13.33
CA LYS A 342 23.64 69.61 11.92
C LYS A 342 22.37 69.73 11.10
N LYS A 343 22.30 70.76 10.27
CA LYS A 343 21.21 70.93 9.30
C LYS A 343 21.26 69.81 8.25
N THR A 344 20.10 69.27 7.90
CA THR A 344 19.98 68.30 6.81
C THR A 344 19.61 68.99 5.50
N ALA A 345 19.58 68.24 4.39
CA ALA A 345 19.08 68.75 3.11
C ALA A 345 17.54 68.88 3.06
N ILE A 346 16.84 68.54 4.14
CA ILE A 346 15.38 68.58 4.26
C ILE A 346 15.04 69.80 5.12
N ALA A 347 14.13 70.64 4.63
CA ALA A 347 13.69 71.83 5.35
C ALA A 347 13.09 71.44 6.71
N ASN A 348 13.35 72.24 7.75
CA ASN A 348 12.88 72.03 9.12
C ASN A 348 13.36 70.73 9.82
N LEU A 349 14.32 70.00 9.24
CA LEU A 349 14.89 68.81 9.85
C LEU A 349 16.38 68.99 10.17
N ASP A 350 16.67 68.96 11.46
CA ASP A 350 18.02 68.92 12.01
C ASP A 350 18.37 67.51 12.50
N PHE A 351 19.65 67.17 12.49
CA PHE A 351 20.14 65.83 12.83
C PHE A 351 21.35 65.88 13.77
N VAL A 352 21.31 65.04 14.80
CA VAL A 352 22.45 64.73 15.67
C VAL A 352 22.81 63.26 15.44
N ARG A 353 24.02 63.03 14.93
CA ARG A 353 24.54 61.68 14.69
C ARG A 353 25.20 61.08 15.92
N VAL A 354 25.35 59.77 15.95
CA VAL A 354 26.36 59.12 16.81
C VAL A 354 27.76 59.45 16.29
N ALA A 355 28.61 60.01 17.16
CA ALA A 355 30.04 60.13 16.85
C ALA A 355 30.68 58.74 16.88
N ARG A 356 31.42 58.41 15.81
CA ARG A 356 32.08 57.11 15.68
C ARG A 356 33.19 57.03 16.73
N CYS A 357 33.23 55.96 17.52
CA CYS A 357 34.34 55.69 18.42
C CYS A 357 35.64 55.72 17.60
N ARG A 358 36.49 56.74 17.81
CA ARG A 358 37.81 56.78 17.18
C ARG A 358 38.61 55.62 17.76
N ARG A 359 38.82 54.56 16.97
CA ARG A 359 39.71 53.43 17.32
C ARG A 359 41.20 53.81 17.37
N THR A 360 41.50 55.11 17.49
CA THR A 360 42.82 55.72 17.55
C THR A 360 42.89 56.69 18.71
N ARG A 361 42.85 56.16 19.94
CA ARG A 361 43.46 56.80 21.10
C ARG A 361 44.18 55.72 21.92
N PRO A 362 45.52 55.82 22.09
CA PRO A 362 46.31 54.83 22.81
C PRO A 362 46.36 55.06 24.32
N ASN A 363 45.41 55.79 24.93
CA ASN A 363 45.40 56.05 26.38
C ASN A 363 43.97 56.37 26.87
N CYS A 364 43.13 55.33 26.99
CA CYS A 364 41.98 55.26 27.89
C CYS A 364 41.87 53.82 28.38
#